data_AF-A0A931LG98-F1
#
_entry.id   AF-A0A931LG98-F1
#
_cell.length_a   1.000
_cell.length_b   1.000
_cell.length_c   1.000
_cell.angle_alpha   90.00
_cell.angle_beta   90.00
_cell.angle_gamma   90.00
#
_symmetry.space_group_name_H-M   'P 1'
#
loop_
_entity.id
_entity.type
_entity.pdbx_description
1 polymer ?
#
loop_
_entity_poly.entity_id
_entity_poly.type
_entity_poly.pdbx_seq_one_letter_code
_entity_poly.pdbx_strand_id
1 'polypeptide(L)' 'MGLVTGVWVFADLWVSLEGFVTSGELETSTLAALLGVPFWVVAVAVGVVAVVTFRLIAAFEARRNRSNVT' A
#
# COMPACT_ATOMS: atom_id res chain seq x y z
N MET A 1 -17.35 -6.12 4.57
CA MET A 1 -17.36 -4.90 3.74
C MET A 1 -15.95 -4.34 3.50
N GLY A 2 -15.14 -4.05 4.51
CA GLY A 2 -13.82 -3.42 4.32
C GLY A 2 -12.84 -4.12 3.36
N LEU A 3 -12.75 -5.46 3.38
CA LEU A 3 -11.88 -6.21 2.44
C LEU A 3 -12.37 -6.11 0.99
N VAL A 4 -13.67 -6.20 0.75
CA VAL A 4 -14.25 -6.16 -0.59
C VAL A 4 -14.06 -4.76 -1.19
N THR A 5 -14.31 -3.70 -0.42
CA THR A 5 -14.08 -2.33 -0.85
C THR A 5 -12.60 -2.08 -1.14
N GLY A 6 -11.70 -2.60 -0.31
CA GLY A 6 -10.25 -2.51 -0.55
C GLY A 6 -9.81 -3.21 -1.83
N VAL A 7 -10.38 -4.37 -2.16
CA VAL A 7 -10.08 -5.12 -3.40
C VAL A 7 -10.52 -4.34 -4.63
N TRP A 8 -11.71 -3.73 -4.62
CA TRP A 8 -12.19 -2.92 -5.74
C TRP A 8 -11.34 -1.66 -5.96
N VAL A 9 -11.01 -0.96 -4.87
CA VAL A 9 -10.13 0.23 -4.94
C VAL A 9 -8.74 -0.15 -5.44
N PHE A 10 -8.19 -1.28 -5.00
CA PHE A 10 -6.91 -1.77 -5.46
C PHE A 10 -6.94 -2.18 -6.94
N ALA A 11 -8.00 -2.84 -7.40
CA ALA A 11 -8.13 -3.26 -8.79
C ALA A 11 -8.16 -2.07 -9.76
N ASP A 12 -8.86 -1.00 -9.39
CA ASP A 12 -8.91 0.23 -10.19
C ASP A 12 -7.54 0.93 -10.23
N LEU A 13 -6.89 1.05 -9.07
CA LEU A 13 -5.52 1.55 -8.95
C LEU A 13 -4.50 0.72 -9.73
N TRP A 14 -4.66 -0.61 -9.72
CA TRP A 14 -3.73 -1.55 -10.34
C TRP A 14 -3.64 -1.34 -11.86
N VAL A 15 -4.76 -1.11 -12.54
CA VAL A 15 -4.78 -0.88 -14.00
C VAL A 15 -3.98 0.37 -14.37
N SER A 16 -4.14 1.47 -13.59
CA SER A 16 -3.36 2.68 -13.80
C SER A 16 -1.87 2.51 -13.49
N LEU A 17 -1.55 1.76 -12.42
CA LEU A 17 -0.17 1.47 -12.03
C LEU A 17 0.53 0.55 -13.03
N GLU A 18 -0.15 -0.47 -13.55
CA GLU A 18 0.36 -1.39 -14.55
C GLU A 18 0.64 -0.66 -15.87
N GLY A 19 -0.30 0.19 -16.33
CA GLY A 19 -0.09 1.03 -17.50
C GLY A 19 1.10 1.98 -17.33
N PHE A 20 1.26 2.57 -16.14
CA PHE A 20 2.40 3.42 -15.82
C PHE A 20 3.73 2.65 -15.82
N VAL A 21 3.80 1.48 -15.18
CA VAL A 21 5.01 0.66 -15.11
C VAL A 21 5.42 0.13 -16.48
N THR A 22 4.45 -0.29 -17.30
CA THR A 22 4.70 -0.85 -18.64
C THR A 22 5.01 0.21 -19.70
N SER A 23 4.55 1.45 -19.52
CA SER A 23 4.84 2.57 -20.42
C SER A 23 6.30 3.00 -20.46
N GLY A 24 7.11 2.63 -19.44
CA GLY A 24 8.50 3.09 -19.32
C GLY A 24 8.65 4.56 -18.90
N GLU A 25 7.56 5.27 -18.64
CA GLU A 25 7.57 6.68 -18.18
C GLU A 25 7.97 6.87 -16.71
N LEU A 26 8.55 5.85 -16.07
CA LEU A 26 9.03 5.96 -14.68
C LEU A 26 10.08 7.07 -14.49
N GLU A 27 10.79 7.47 -15.55
CA GLU A 27 11.76 8.56 -15.51
C GLU A 27 11.14 9.96 -15.59
N THR A 28 9.94 10.10 -16.14
CA THR A 28 9.32 11.41 -16.46
C THR A 28 8.09 11.73 -15.63
N SER A 29 7.34 10.72 -15.18
CA SER A 29 6.10 10.89 -14.43
C SER A 29 6.24 10.30 -13.02
N THR A 30 5.69 11.01 -12.02
CA THR A 30 5.73 10.56 -10.62
C THR A 30 4.39 9.94 -10.23
N LEU A 31 4.41 9.01 -9.27
CA LEU A 31 3.19 8.37 -8.74
C LEU A 31 2.13 9.39 -8.28
N ALA A 32 2.58 10.53 -7.76
CA ALA A 32 1.72 11.64 -7.36
C ALA A 32 0.99 12.26 -8.57
N ALA A 33 1.70 12.45 -9.69
CA ALA A 33 1.14 12.95 -10.93
C ALA A 33 0.11 11.97 -11.54
N LEU A 34 0.41 10.66 -11.50
CA LEU A 34 -0.50 9.61 -11.97
C LEU A 34 -1.83 9.60 -11.20
N LEU A 35 -1.75 9.77 -9.88
CA LEU A 35 -2.91 9.77 -8.99
C LEU A 35 -3.60 11.14 -8.90
N GLY A 36 -3.07 12.17 -9.57
CA GLY A 36 -3.60 13.54 -9.50
C GLY A 36 -3.55 14.15 -8.09
N VAL A 37 -2.69 13.64 -7.21
CA VAL A 37 -2.59 14.08 -5.82
C VAL A 37 -1.24 14.72 -5.52
N PRO A 38 -1.16 15.63 -4.52
CA PRO A 38 0.11 16.17 -4.08
C PRO A 38 1.07 15.09 -3.56
N PHE A 39 2.38 15.28 -3.78
CA PHE A 39 3.41 14.34 -3.32
C PHE A 39 3.35 14.05 -1.81
N TRP A 40 3.01 15.04 -0.98
CA TRP A 40 2.90 14.85 0.47
C TRP A 40 1.81 13.82 0.85
N VAL A 41 0.72 13.72 0.06
CA VAL A 41 -0.35 12.73 0.29
C VAL A 41 0.19 11.33 0.09
N VAL A 42 0.97 11.13 -0.98
CA VAL A 42 1.63 9.85 -1.27
C VAL A 42 2.63 9.50 -0.16
N ALA A 43 3.46 10.45 0.28
CA ALA A 43 4.41 10.23 1.36
C ALA A 43 3.72 9.84 2.68
N VAL A 44 2.61 10.50 3.03
CA VAL A 44 1.80 10.15 4.20
C VAL A 44 1.20 8.75 4.05
N ALA A 45 0.64 8.42 2.89
CA ALA A 45 0.05 7.10 2.63
C ALA A 45 1.10 5.99 2.78
N VAL A 46 2.30 6.17 2.21
CA VAL A 46 3.43 5.24 2.37
C VAL A 46 3.80 5.09 3.85
N GLY A 47 3.89 6.20 4.59
CA GLY A 47 4.17 6.18 6.03
C GLY A 47 3.12 5.41 6.83
N VAL A 48 1.82 5.62 6.54
CA VAL A 48 0.72 4.89 7.18
C VAL A 48 0.81 3.39 6.88
N VAL A 49 1.03 3.01 5.63
CA VAL A 49 1.18 1.60 5.24
C VAL A 49 2.36 0.95 5.96
N ALA A 50 3.50 1.64 6.04
CA ALA A 50 4.67 1.15 6.77
C ALA A 50 4.37 0.94 8.27
N VAL A 51 3.72 1.91 8.93
CA VAL A 51 3.33 1.82 10.35
C VAL A 51 2.33 0.70 10.58
N VAL A 52 1.30 0.58 9.73
CA VAL A 52 0.30 -0.48 9.82
C VAL A 52 0.95 -1.85 9.65
N THR A 53 1.81 -2.01 8.64
CA THR A 53 2.52 -3.27 8.37
C THR A 53 3.41 -3.64 9.55
N PHE A 54 4.17 -2.68 10.10
CA PHE A 54 4.98 -2.88 11.28
C PHE A 54 4.14 -3.31 12.49
N ARG A 55 3.01 -2.64 12.75
CA ARG A 55 2.10 -3.01 13.85
C ARG A 55 1.51 -4.40 13.66
N LEU A 56 1.13 -4.76 12.42
CA LEU A 56 0.61 -6.09 12.10
C LEU A 56 1.67 -7.16 12.34
N ILE A 57 2.89 -6.97 11.85
CA ILE A 57 4.01 -7.90 12.07
C ILE A 57 4.27 -8.07 13.57
N ALA A 58 4.41 -6.98 14.31
CA ALA A 58 4.62 -7.02 15.76
C ALA A 58 3.46 -7.73 16.49
N ALA A 59 2.22 -7.52 16.06
CA ALA A 59 1.06 -8.22 16.61
C ALA A 59 1.06 -9.72 16.27
N PHE A 60 1.46 -10.10 15.06
CA PHE A 60 1.60 -11.50 14.66
C PHE A 60 2.73 -12.21 15.41
N GLU A 61 3.88 -11.56 15.61
CA GLU A 61 4.97 -12.08 16.44
C GLU A 61 4.55 -12.25 17.90
N ALA A 62 3.85 -11.27 18.47
CA ALA A 62 3.34 -11.34 19.83
C ALA A 62 2.26 -12.43 20.03
N ARG A 63 1.53 -12.79 18.97
CA ARG A 63 0.59 -13.93 18.97
C ARG A 63 1.33 -15.25 18.83
N ARG A 64 2.33 -15.32 17.95
CA ARG A 64 3.18 -16.50 17.74
C ARG A 64 3.94 -16.88 19.03
N ASN A 65 4.50 -15.91 19.73
CA ASN A 65 5.21 -16.14 21.00
C ASN A 65 4.29 -16.64 22.12
N ARG A 66 3.00 -16.28 22.10
CA ARG A 66 2.01 -16.83 23.06
C ARG A 66 1.60 -18.26 22.73
N SER A 67 1.56 -18.63 21.45
CA SER A 67 1.20 -19.98 21.00
C SER A 67 2.28 -21.03 21.28
N ASN A 68 3.55 -20.65 21.42
CA ASN A 68 4.66 -21.58 21.69
C ASN A 68 4.86 -21.89 23.19
N VAL A 69 4.08 -21.26 24.07
CA VAL A 69 4.21 -21.39 25.54
C VAL A 69 3.11 -22.29 26.14
N THR A 70 2.22 -22.84 25.31
CA THR A 70 1.20 -23.85 25.66
C THR A 70 1.48 -25.14 24.93
#